data_AF-A0A847GLA2-F1
#
_entry.id   AF-A0A847GLA2-F1
#
_cell.length_a   1.000
_cell.length_b   1.000
_cell.length_c   1.000
_cell.angle_alpha   90.00
_cell.angle_beta   90.00
_cell.angle_gamma   90.00
#
_symmetry.space_group_name_H-M   'P 1'
#
loop_
_entity.id
_entity.type
_entity.pdbx_description
1 polymer ?
#
loop_
_entity_poly.entity_id
_entity_poly.type
_entity_poly.pdbx_seq_one_letter_code
_entity_poly.pdbx_strand_id
1 'polypeptide(L)'
;MLHSKRIWSVAPAETPEWLAEQLTQYTYCGCNGFRLGDYLFVNDATCADGAQEYAALQLAGGHYVQIESLTFSWMTQAEALDIIRRVLAGEFDHERYGAIDPGRIQTPEEHGRCYLCA
;
A
#
# COMPACT_ATOMS: atom_id res chain seq x y z
N MET A 1 -8.79 -13.97 3.03
CA MET A 1 -7.58 -13.12 2.99
C MET A 1 -7.92 -11.77 3.57
N LEU A 2 -6.98 -11.04 4.19
CA LEU A 2 -7.22 -9.70 4.75
C LEU A 2 -7.88 -8.74 3.75
N HIS A 3 -7.51 -8.89 2.46
CA HIS A 3 -8.03 -8.10 1.35
C HIS A 3 -9.54 -8.25 1.09
N SER A 4 -10.18 -9.30 1.61
CA SER A 4 -11.63 -9.47 1.49
C SER A 4 -12.42 -8.78 2.61
N LYS A 5 -11.75 -8.32 3.68
CA LYS A 5 -12.39 -7.76 4.88
C LYS A 5 -11.98 -6.34 5.20
N ARG A 6 -10.74 -5.96 4.86
CA ARG A 6 -10.20 -4.62 5.12
C ARG A 6 -10.66 -3.64 4.04
N ILE A 7 -10.87 -2.39 4.45
CA ILE A 7 -11.11 -1.24 3.58
C ILE A 7 -9.96 -0.27 3.87
N TRP A 8 -9.35 0.28 2.83
CA TRP A 8 -8.21 1.18 2.96
C TRP A 8 -8.59 2.61 2.63
N SER A 9 -8.13 3.53 3.47
CA SER A 9 -8.06 4.96 3.23
C SER A 9 -6.75 5.26 2.51
N VAL A 10 -6.85 5.58 1.22
CA VAL A 10 -5.71 5.79 0.32
C VAL A 10 -5.54 7.28 0.04
N ALA A 11 -4.41 7.83 0.47
CA ALA A 11 -3.99 9.19 0.16
C ALA A 11 -3.08 9.22 -1.08
N PRO A 12 -3.03 10.33 -1.83
CA PRO A 12 -2.01 10.49 -2.86
C PRO A 12 -0.61 10.59 -2.23
N ALA A 13 0.37 9.92 -2.84
CA ALA A 13 1.78 10.15 -2.57
C ALA A 13 2.34 11.17 -3.56
N GLU A 14 3.24 12.04 -3.07
CA GLU A 14 3.79 13.13 -3.87
C GLU A 14 4.86 12.65 -4.86
N THR A 15 5.86 11.92 -4.34
CA THR A 15 7.00 11.41 -5.10
C THR A 15 7.44 10.04 -4.56
N PRO A 16 8.25 9.27 -5.32
CA PRO A 16 8.86 8.05 -4.81
C PRO A 16 9.69 8.27 -3.54
N GLU A 17 10.42 9.39 -3.47
CA GLU A 17 11.25 9.76 -2.32
C GLU A 17 10.40 10.05 -1.08
N TRP A 18 9.32 10.81 -1.26
CA TRP A 18 8.36 11.10 -0.19
C TRP A 18 7.71 9.81 0.31
N LEU A 19 7.28 8.93 -0.61
CA LEU A 19 6.66 7.65 -0.22
C LEU A 19 7.65 6.76 0.53
N ALA A 20 8.91 6.67 0.08
CA ALA A 20 9.95 5.92 0.78
C ALA A 20 10.19 6.46 2.20
N GLU A 21 10.18 7.79 2.37
CA GLU A 21 10.26 8.41 3.69
C GLU A 21 9.05 8.03 4.55
N GLN A 22 7.83 8.18 4.03
CA GLN A 22 6.60 7.84 4.75
C GLN A 22 6.63 6.38 5.23
N LEU A 23 6.89 5.44 4.33
CA LEU A 23 6.79 4.01 4.62
C LEU A 23 7.92 3.46 5.52
N THR A 24 9.03 4.19 5.69
CA THR A 24 10.16 3.76 6.53
C THR A 24 10.30 4.53 7.84
N GLN A 25 9.89 5.81 7.87
CA GLN A 25 10.08 6.68 9.04
C GLN A 25 8.83 6.82 9.91
N TYR A 26 7.67 6.42 9.39
CA TYR A 26 6.39 6.56 10.09
C TYR A 26 5.69 5.21 10.26
N THR A 27 4.82 5.12 11.25
CA THR A 27 3.97 3.96 11.50
C THR A 27 2.54 4.35 11.17
N TYR A 28 1.93 3.62 10.25
CA TYR A 28 0.54 3.83 9.89
C TYR A 28 -0.34 2.71 10.42
N CYS A 29 -1.63 3.03 10.57
CA CYS A 29 -2.63 2.03 10.93
C CYS A 29 -2.89 1.11 9.73
N GLY A 30 -3.39 -0.09 10.00
CA GLY A 30 -3.71 -1.05 8.95
C GLY A 30 -4.73 -0.54 7.91
N CYS A 31 -5.51 0.50 8.25
CA CYS A 31 -6.44 1.15 7.35
C CYS A 31 -5.76 2.02 6.27
N ASN A 32 -4.47 2.33 6.39
CA ASN A 32 -3.83 3.31 5.53
C ASN A 32 -3.25 2.71 4.25
N GLY A 33 -3.19 3.54 3.21
CA GLY A 33 -2.43 3.27 2.01
C GLY A 33 -2.13 4.54 1.23
N PHE A 34 -1.33 4.38 0.17
CA PHE A 34 -0.87 5.48 -0.67
C PHE A 34 -1.02 5.15 -2.15
N ARG A 35 -1.38 6.15 -2.97
CA ARG A 35 -1.40 6.05 -4.44
C ARG A 35 -0.22 6.79 -5.03
N LEU A 36 0.56 6.13 -5.88
CA LEU A 36 1.65 6.75 -6.63
C LEU A 36 1.59 6.28 -8.09
N GLY A 37 1.26 7.20 -9.00
CA GLY A 37 0.94 6.84 -10.38
C GLY A 37 -0.24 5.88 -10.47
N ASP A 38 -0.07 4.79 -11.21
CA ASP A 38 -1.09 3.75 -11.40
C ASP A 38 -1.08 2.66 -10.32
N TYR A 39 -0.21 2.81 -9.31
CA TYR A 39 0.01 1.82 -8.25
C TYR A 39 -0.55 2.28 -6.91
N LEU A 40 -0.98 1.31 -6.11
CA LEU A 40 -1.33 1.49 -4.70
C LEU A 40 -0.38 0.72 -3.80
N PHE A 41 -0.04 1.31 -2.66
CA PHE A 41 0.69 0.66 -1.57
C PHE A 41 -0.25 0.67 -0.36
N VAL A 42 -0.86 -0.48 -0.05
CA VAL A 42 -1.84 -0.57 1.04
C VAL A 42 -1.30 -1.40 2.17
N ASN A 43 -1.46 -0.94 3.41
CA ASN A 43 -0.95 -1.66 4.58
C ASN A 43 -1.69 -3.00 4.71
N ASP A 44 -0.96 -4.10 4.56
CA ASP A 44 -1.48 -5.48 4.66
C ASP A 44 -1.03 -6.19 5.94
N ALA A 45 -0.36 -5.46 6.85
CA ALA A 45 0.10 -5.98 8.13
C ALA A 45 -1.01 -6.71 8.89
N THR A 46 -0.67 -7.91 9.35
CA THR A 46 -1.62 -8.84 9.99
C THR A 46 -1.77 -8.60 11.49
N CYS A 47 -0.84 -7.89 12.10
CA CYS A 47 -0.86 -7.57 13.51
C CYS A 47 -0.51 -6.11 13.78
N ALA A 48 -0.81 -5.66 15.00
CA ALA A 48 -0.62 -4.27 15.43
C ALA A 48 0.75 -4.05 16.10
N ASP A 49 1.73 -4.92 15.84
CA ASP A 49 3.05 -4.86 16.47
C ASP A 49 3.94 -3.73 15.91
N GLY A 50 3.44 -2.99 14.92
CA GLY A 50 4.12 -1.87 14.29
C GLY A 50 4.87 -2.24 13.03
N ALA A 51 4.96 -3.53 12.67
CA ALA A 51 5.53 -3.95 11.39
C ALA A 51 4.75 -3.31 10.23
N GLN A 52 5.49 -2.64 9.35
CA GLN A 52 5.00 -1.93 8.18
C GLN A 52 5.09 -2.85 6.97
N GLU A 53 4.08 -3.71 6.81
CA GLU A 53 3.88 -4.58 5.66
C GLU A 53 2.86 -3.96 4.71
N TYR A 54 3.20 -3.92 3.42
CA TYR A 54 2.38 -3.29 2.38
C TYR A 54 2.24 -4.20 1.17
N ALA A 55 1.00 -4.33 0.69
CA ALA A 55 0.71 -4.90 -0.62
C ALA A 55 0.86 -3.80 -1.69
N ALA A 56 1.68 -4.05 -2.70
CA ALA A 56 1.72 -3.25 -3.91
C ALA A 56 0.64 -3.77 -4.88
N LEU A 57 -0.23 -2.87 -5.34
CA LEU A 57 -1.37 -3.20 -6.19
C LEU A 57 -1.32 -2.44 -7.51
N GLN A 58 -1.79 -3.07 -8.57
CA GLN A 58 -2.01 -2.48 -9.88
C GLN A 58 -3.46 -2.66 -10.31
N LEU A 59 -4.06 -1.67 -10.97
CA LEU A 59 -5.40 -1.83 -11.56
C LEU A 59 -5.30 -2.65 -12.86
N ALA A 60 -5.91 -3.83 -12.89
CA ALA A 60 -5.95 -4.72 -14.04
C ALA A 60 -7.35 -5.33 -14.22
N GLY A 61 -7.94 -5.16 -15.41
CA GLY A 61 -9.24 -5.76 -15.73
C GLY A 61 -10.40 -5.29 -14.82
N GLY A 62 -10.34 -4.05 -14.33
CA GLY A 62 -11.37 -3.49 -13.45
C GLY A 62 -11.23 -3.88 -11.98
N HIS A 63 -10.18 -4.62 -11.60
CA HIS A 63 -9.88 -4.97 -10.22
C HIS A 63 -8.46 -4.54 -9.87
N TYR A 64 -8.19 -4.29 -8.59
CA TYR A 64 -6.80 -4.18 -8.15
C TYR A 64 -6.23 -5.57 -8.00
N VAL A 65 -5.02 -5.80 -8.48
CA VAL A 65 -4.31 -7.05 -8.28
C VAL A 65 -3.04 -6.78 -7.50
N GLN A 66 -2.82 -7.56 -6.46
CA GLN A 66 -1.56 -7.53 -5.74
C GLN A 66 -0.47 -8.14 -6.60
N ILE A 67 0.57 -7.34 -6.81
CA ILE A 67 1.76 -7.68 -7.60
C ILE A 67 2.99 -7.91 -6.72
N GLU A 68 2.99 -7.44 -5.46
CA GLU A 68 4.07 -7.70 -4.52
C GLU A 68 3.61 -7.54 -3.06
N SER A 69 4.35 -8.12 -2.12
CA SER A 69 4.26 -7.87 -0.68
C SER A 69 5.60 -7.34 -0.16
N LEU A 70 5.58 -6.18 0.49
CA LEU A 70 6.75 -5.39 0.85
C LEU A 70 6.77 -5.10 2.35
N THR A 71 7.79 -5.59 3.05
CA THR A 71 7.99 -5.32 4.48
C THR A 71 8.97 -4.16 4.67
N PHE A 72 8.45 -2.93 4.69
CA PHE A 72 9.23 -1.69 4.80
C PHE A 72 9.93 -1.53 6.15
N SER A 73 9.43 -2.14 7.23
CA SER A 73 10.08 -2.09 8.55
C SER A 73 11.49 -2.68 8.59
N TRP A 74 11.89 -3.45 7.59
CA TRP A 74 13.23 -4.03 7.49
C TRP A 74 14.11 -3.34 6.45
N MET A 75 13.61 -2.28 5.82
CA MET A 75 14.30 -1.53 4.78
C MET A 75 14.82 -0.21 5.33
N THR A 76 16.01 0.17 4.88
CA THR A 76 16.42 1.58 4.89
C THR A 76 15.57 2.38 3.91
N GLN A 77 15.51 3.70 4.07
CA GLN A 77 14.82 4.57 3.12
C GLN A 77 15.37 4.43 1.68
N ALA A 78 16.67 4.16 1.53
CA ALA A 78 17.28 3.96 0.21
C ALA A 78 16.80 2.65 -0.46
N GLU A 79 16.72 1.56 0.30
CA GLU A 79 16.17 0.28 -0.19
C GLU A 79 14.67 0.40 -0.52
N ALA A 80 13.92 1.12 0.33
CA ALA A 80 12.52 1.43 0.08
C ALA A 80 12.31 2.26 -1.20
N LEU A 81 13.16 3.26 -1.44
CA LEU A 81 13.11 4.06 -2.67
C LEU A 81 13.42 3.23 -3.91
N ASP A 82 14.44 2.36 -3.83
CA ASP A 82 14.79 1.46 -4.92
C ASP A 82 13.61 0.54 -5.28
N ILE A 83 13.02 -0.14 -4.28
CA ILE A 83 11.91 -1.06 -4.54
C ILE A 83 10.66 -0.34 -5.07
N ILE A 84 10.34 0.85 -4.57
CA ILE A 84 9.24 1.67 -5.09
C ILE A 84 9.47 2.01 -6.56
N ARG A 85 10.70 2.40 -6.95
CA ARG A 85 11.02 2.69 -8.35
C ARG A 85 10.88 1.48 -9.25
N ARG A 86 11.27 0.30 -8.76
CA ARG A 86 11.12 -0.98 -9.48
C ARG A 86 9.64 -1.35 -9.68
N VAL A 87 8.80 -1.11 -8.66
CA VAL A 87 7.33 -1.24 -8.79
C VAL A 87 6.80 -0.29 -9.86
N LEU A 88 7.17 1.00 -9.81
CA LEU A 88 6.73 2.00 -10.80
C LEU A 88 7.24 1.71 -12.22
N ALA A 89 8.37 1.01 -12.35
CA ALA A 89 8.90 0.54 -13.63
C ALA A 89 8.17 -0.69 -14.18
N GLY A 90 7.20 -1.23 -13.44
CA GLY A 90 6.40 -2.40 -13.82
C GLY A 90 7.15 -3.73 -13.71
N GLU A 91 8.24 -3.80 -12.94
CA GLU A 91 9.03 -5.04 -12.81
C GLU A 91 8.19 -6.20 -12.27
N PHE A 92 7.16 -5.92 -11.47
CA PHE A 92 6.32 -6.92 -10.82
C PHE A 92 4.96 -7.09 -11.51
N ASP A 93 4.69 -6.38 -12.61
CA ASP A 93 3.37 -6.33 -13.26
C ASP A 93 2.88 -7.68 -13.82
N HIS A 94 3.71 -8.71 -13.83
CA HIS A 94 3.35 -10.07 -14.23
C HIS A 94 2.90 -10.94 -13.05
N GLU A 95 3.22 -10.55 -11.82
CA GLU A 95 2.90 -11.30 -10.61
C GLU A 95 1.44 -11.12 -10.19
N ARG A 96 0.80 -12.18 -9.68
CA ARG A 96 -0.64 -12.18 -9.38
C ARG A 96 -0.90 -12.94 -8.08
N TYR A 97 -0.77 -12.26 -6.95
CA TYR A 97 -1.01 -12.85 -5.63
C TYR A 97 -2.50 -12.92 -5.26
N GLY A 98 -3.31 -11.95 -5.73
CA GLY A 98 -4.74 -11.94 -5.49
C GLY A 98 -5.43 -10.68 -5.97
N ALA A 99 -6.73 -10.78 -6.27
CA ALA A 99 -7.56 -9.66 -6.70
C ALA A 99 -8.27 -9.00 -5.51
N ILE A 100 -8.44 -7.69 -5.60
CA ILE A 100 -9.06 -6.81 -4.62
C ILE A 100 -10.14 -6.00 -5.32
N ASP A 101 -11.32 -6.01 -4.73
CA ASP A 101 -12.46 -5.25 -5.23
C ASP A 101 -12.18 -3.73 -5.09
N PRO A 102 -12.35 -2.93 -6.16
CA PRO A 102 -12.13 -1.48 -6.10
C PRO A 102 -12.93 -0.76 -5.02
N GLY A 103 -14.11 -1.26 -4.65
CA GLY A 103 -14.94 -0.72 -3.57
C GLY A 103 -14.33 -0.88 -2.16
N ARG A 104 -13.18 -1.55 -2.04
CA ARG A 104 -12.37 -1.60 -0.80
C ARG A 104 -11.37 -0.45 -0.69
N ILE A 105 -11.20 0.34 -1.75
CA ILE A 105 -10.29 1.48 -1.77
C ILE A 105 -11.13 2.75 -1.66
N GLN A 106 -10.89 3.52 -0.60
CA GLN A 106 -11.57 4.76 -0.30
C GLN A 106 -10.56 5.91 -0.22
N THR A 107 -10.99 7.11 -0.57
CA THR A 107 -10.29 8.35 -0.22
C THR A 107 -10.40 8.63 1.29
N PRO A 108 -9.55 9.51 1.86
CA PRO A 108 -9.69 9.93 3.26
C PRO A 108 -11.08 10.49 3.58
N GLU A 109 -11.68 11.24 2.66
CA GLU A 109 -13.00 11.83 2.81
C GLU A 109 -14.11 10.75 2.85
N GLU A 110 -14.04 9.74 1.99
CA GLU A 110 -14.99 8.62 1.96
C GLU A 110 -14.83 7.69 3.17
N HIS A 111 -13.59 7.49 3.62
CA HIS A 111 -13.30 6.65 4.78
C HIS A 111 -13.76 7.30 6.08
N GLY A 112 -13.65 8.63 6.15
CA GLY A 112 -13.97 9.41 7.34
C GLY A 112 -13.08 9.05 8.52
N ARG A 113 -13.66 9.10 9.72
CA ARG A 113 -12.93 8.79 10.96
C ARG A 113 -12.98 7.29 11.25
N CYS A 114 -11.82 6.64 11.22
CA CYS A 114 -11.70 5.26 11.66
C CYS A 114 -11.46 5.18 13.17
N TYR A 115 -12.25 4.37 13.88
CA TYR A 115 -12.11 4.16 15.33
C TYR A 115 -10.83 3.42 15.72
N LEU A 116 -10.15 2.78 14.75
CA LEU A 116 -8.87 2.11 14.94
C LEU A 116 -7.67 2.99 14.60
N CYS A 117 -7.88 4.13 13.93
CA CYS A 117 -6.81 5.00 13.42
C CYS A 117 -6.75 6.32 14.21
N ALA A 118 -6.90 6.23 15.55
CA ALA A 118 -7.07 7.36 16.47
C ALA A 118 -5.76 8.03 16.89
#